data_AF-A0A449D7C4-F1
#
_entry.id   AF-A0A449D7C4-F1
#
_cell.length_a   1.000
_cell.length_b   1.000
_cell.length_c   1.000
_cell.angle_alpha   90.00
_cell.angle_beta   90.00
_cell.angle_gamma   90.00
#
_symmetry.space_group_name_H-M   'P 1'
#
loop_
_entity.id
_entity.type
_entity.pdbx_description
1 polymer ?
#
loop_
_entity_poly.entity_id
_entity_poly.type
_entity_poly.pdbx_seq_one_letter_code
_entity_poly.pdbx_strand_id
1 'polypeptide(L)'
;MNLTETAKLLAFISELDYRRFTEETAVAWHEVLGKYDYQDCRDAVIAHNTSSGEFLKPGHIGKIIHANRKRRLSGVPVTLVANVDDRRGIESTAEDHDHYKRVRAEIREAIANGSLTTIAYQWYWTHETPWDEFKKNNLGPREPMRAIAS
;
A
#
# COMPACT_ATOMS: atom_id res chain seq x y z
N MET A 1 -3.14 -9.08 4.66
CA MET A 1 -4.49 -9.64 4.55
C MET A 1 -4.54 -10.90 5.39
N ASN A 2 -5.67 -11.18 6.04
CA ASN A 2 -5.87 -12.40 6.83
C ASN A 2 -6.32 -13.58 5.95
N LEU A 3 -6.53 -14.75 6.56
CA LEU A 3 -6.93 -15.96 5.85
C LEU A 3 -8.31 -15.83 5.20
N THR A 4 -9.27 -15.17 5.87
CA THR A 4 -10.61 -14.89 5.31
C THR A 4 -10.53 -14.02 4.06
N GLU A 5 -9.70 -12.98 4.08
CA GLU A 5 -9.45 -12.12 2.91
C GLU A 5 -8.72 -12.88 1.80
N THR A 6 -7.84 -13.80 2.15
CA THR A 6 -7.18 -14.68 1.17
C THR A 6 -8.19 -15.58 0.47
N ALA A 7 -9.12 -16.19 1.22
CA ALA A 7 -10.20 -16.98 0.65
C ALA A 7 -11.11 -16.13 -0.26
N LYS A 8 -11.42 -14.88 0.13
CA LYS A 8 -12.16 -13.93 -0.72
C LYS A 8 -11.40 -13.62 -2.02
N LEU A 9 -10.09 -13.44 -1.95
CA LEU A 9 -9.25 -13.20 -3.13
C LEU A 9 -9.26 -14.41 -4.06
N LEU A 10 -9.14 -15.62 -3.52
CA LEU A 10 -9.20 -16.87 -4.28
C LEU A 10 -10.56 -17.07 -4.94
N ALA A 11 -11.66 -16.76 -4.24
CA ALA A 11 -12.99 -16.79 -4.83
C ALA A 11 -13.13 -15.80 -5.99
N PHE A 12 -12.50 -14.63 -5.90
CA PHE A 12 -12.46 -13.68 -7.01
C PHE A 12 -11.64 -14.23 -8.20
N ILE A 13 -10.49 -14.85 -7.93
CA ILE A 13 -9.64 -15.46 -8.96
C ILE A 13 -10.35 -16.65 -9.64
N SER A 14 -11.13 -17.44 -8.89
CA SER A 14 -11.87 -18.57 -9.46
C SER A 14 -12.89 -18.15 -10.50
N GLU A 15 -13.47 -16.96 -10.38
CA GLU A 15 -14.43 -16.44 -11.37
C GLU A 15 -13.73 -15.93 -12.64
N LEU A 16 -12.45 -15.56 -12.57
CA LEU A 16 -11.67 -15.08 -13.72
C LEU A 16 -11.00 -16.22 -14.51
N ASP A 17 -10.53 -17.23 -13.79
CA ASP A 17 -9.70 -18.33 -14.30
C ASP A 17 -10.42 -19.69 -14.26
N TYR A 18 -11.70 -19.70 -13.87
CA TYR A 18 -12.54 -20.91 -13.74
C TYR A 18 -11.92 -22.03 -12.88
N ARG A 19 -11.01 -21.67 -11.97
CA ARG A 19 -10.35 -22.62 -11.05
C ARG A 19 -11.21 -22.92 -9.84
N ARG A 20 -11.00 -24.08 -9.23
CA ARG A 20 -11.58 -24.43 -7.93
C ARG A 20 -10.47 -24.48 -6.90
N PHE A 21 -10.67 -23.75 -5.80
CA PHE A 21 -9.72 -23.69 -4.69
C PHE A 21 -10.31 -24.38 -3.47
N THR A 22 -9.45 -25.04 -2.71
CA THR A 22 -9.78 -25.66 -1.42
C THR A 22 -9.31 -24.79 -0.27
N GLU A 23 -9.65 -25.17 0.96
CA GLU A 23 -9.14 -24.51 2.16
C GLU A 23 -7.61 -24.61 2.26
N GLU A 24 -7.01 -25.75 1.91
CA GLU A 24 -5.55 -25.92 1.88
C GLU A 24 -4.91 -24.97 0.86
N THR A 25 -5.60 -24.70 -0.25
CA THR A 25 -5.14 -23.70 -1.21
C THR A 25 -5.14 -22.30 -0.62
N ALA A 26 -6.16 -21.94 0.16
CA ALA A 26 -6.22 -20.66 0.86
C ALA A 26 -5.10 -20.50 1.87
N VAL A 27 -4.78 -21.55 2.64
CA VAL A 27 -3.64 -21.54 3.58
C VAL A 27 -2.32 -21.33 2.84
N ALA A 28 -2.06 -22.11 1.79
CA ALA A 28 -0.83 -21.98 1.01
C ALA A 28 -0.67 -20.61 0.34
N TRP A 29 -1.76 -20.04 -0.17
CA TRP A 29 -1.75 -18.69 -0.73
C TRP A 29 -1.53 -17.62 0.36
N HIS A 30 -2.11 -17.82 1.54
CA HIS A 30 -1.97 -16.90 2.66
C HIS A 30 -0.52 -16.87 3.19
N GLU A 31 0.19 -17.99 3.19
CA GLU A 31 1.62 -18.02 3.56
C GLU A 31 2.46 -17.08 2.68
N VAL A 32 2.11 -16.98 1.39
CA VAL A 32 2.85 -16.12 0.44
C VAL A 32 2.35 -14.67 0.48
N LEU A 33 1.03 -14.47 0.58
CA LEU A 33 0.39 -13.18 0.34
C LEU A 33 -0.14 -12.48 1.60
N GLY A 34 -0.18 -13.14 2.75
CA GLY A 34 -0.77 -12.62 3.99
C GLY A 34 -0.12 -11.32 4.48
N LYS A 35 1.12 -11.07 4.06
CA LYS A 35 1.85 -9.81 4.29
C LYS A 35 1.35 -8.61 3.48
N TYR A 36 0.58 -8.81 2.42
CA TYR A 36 0.06 -7.74 1.57
C TYR A 36 -1.36 -7.37 1.93
N ASP A 37 -1.74 -6.11 1.70
CA ASP A 37 -3.13 -5.67 1.83
C ASP A 37 -4.04 -6.36 0.79
N TYR A 38 -5.31 -6.60 1.15
CA TYR A 38 -6.27 -7.28 0.30
C TYR A 38 -6.53 -6.52 -1.01
N GLN A 39 -6.61 -5.19 -0.95
CA GLN A 39 -6.87 -4.35 -2.12
C GLN A 39 -5.67 -4.33 -3.07
N ASP A 40 -4.44 -4.23 -2.55
CA ASP A 40 -3.21 -4.37 -3.36
C ASP A 40 -3.20 -5.72 -4.11
N CYS A 41 -3.62 -6.81 -3.45
CA CYS A 41 -3.75 -8.12 -4.08
C CYS A 41 -4.84 -8.16 -5.16
N ARG A 42 -6.02 -7.59 -4.91
CA ARG A 42 -7.12 -7.49 -5.89
C ARG A 42 -6.69 -6.72 -7.13
N ASP A 43 -6.06 -5.56 -6.94
CA ASP A 43 -5.57 -4.72 -8.04
C ASP A 43 -4.53 -5.47 -8.88
N ALA A 44 -3.66 -6.26 -8.23
CA ALA A 44 -2.67 -7.08 -8.90
C ALA A 44 -3.27 -8.26 -9.69
N VAL A 45 -4.32 -8.91 -9.18
CA VAL A 45 -5.08 -9.94 -9.91
C VAL A 45 -5.66 -9.34 -11.19
N ILE A 46 -6.31 -8.18 -11.09
CA ILE A 46 -6.92 -7.48 -12.24
C ILE A 46 -5.84 -7.16 -13.27
N ALA A 47 -4.73 -6.54 -12.84
CA ALA A 47 -3.63 -6.19 -13.72
C ALA A 47 -3.04 -7.41 -14.44
N HIS A 48 -2.89 -8.54 -13.75
CA HIS A 48 -2.44 -9.78 -14.39
C HIS A 48 -3.44 -10.28 -15.43
N ASN A 49 -4.72 -10.37 -15.07
CA ASN A 49 -5.78 -10.87 -15.96
C ASN A 49 -5.92 -10.02 -17.24
N THR A 50 -5.68 -8.71 -17.15
CA THR A 50 -5.72 -7.82 -18.32
C THR A 50 -4.47 -7.95 -19.21
N SER A 51 -3.32 -8.30 -18.65
CA SER A 51 -2.03 -8.25 -19.36
C SER A 51 -1.45 -9.61 -19.73
N SER A 52 -1.97 -10.69 -19.16
CA SER A 52 -1.46 -12.05 -19.32
C SER A 52 -2.61 -13.06 -19.40
N GLY A 53 -2.49 -14.02 -20.31
CA GLY A 53 -3.35 -15.21 -20.38
C GLY A 53 -2.82 -16.41 -19.60
N GLU A 54 -1.72 -16.25 -18.86
CA GLU A 54 -1.15 -17.33 -18.05
C GLU A 54 -1.97 -17.63 -16.80
N PHE A 55 -1.83 -18.85 -16.27
CA PHE A 55 -2.38 -19.18 -14.96
C PHE A 55 -1.76 -18.32 -13.86
N LEU A 56 -2.61 -17.66 -13.08
CA LEU A 56 -2.17 -16.80 -11.99
C LEU A 56 -1.63 -17.61 -10.82
N LYS A 57 -0.41 -17.28 -10.38
CA LYS A 57 0.27 -17.85 -9.20
C LYS A 57 0.49 -16.77 -8.13
N PRO A 58 0.62 -17.13 -6.84
CA PRO A 58 0.88 -16.16 -5.76
C PRO A 58 2.09 -15.25 -6.03
N GLY A 59 3.17 -15.81 -6.59
CA GLY A 59 4.38 -15.04 -6.92
C GLY A 59 4.14 -13.94 -7.96
N HIS A 60 3.17 -14.09 -8.86
CA HIS A 60 2.83 -13.05 -9.85
C HIS A 60 2.21 -11.84 -9.16
N ILE A 61 1.30 -12.07 -8.21
CA ILE A 61 0.66 -11.01 -7.41
C ILE A 61 1.72 -10.20 -6.68
N GLY A 62 2.64 -10.86 -5.96
CA GLY A 62 3.72 -10.17 -5.25
C GLY A 62 4.57 -9.29 -6.18
N LYS A 63 4.98 -9.81 -7.34
CA LYS A 63 5.75 -9.04 -8.34
C LYS A 63 5.00 -7.79 -8.80
N ILE A 64 3.71 -7.92 -9.11
CA ILE A 64 2.87 -6.80 -9.58
C ILE A 64 2.69 -5.77 -8.47
N ILE A 65 2.44 -6.18 -7.24
CA ILE A 65 2.34 -5.28 -6.08
C ILE A 65 3.63 -4.47 -5.94
N HIS A 66 4.80 -5.12 -5.97
CA HIS A 66 6.09 -4.41 -5.88
C HIS A 66 6.29 -3.41 -7.03
N ALA A 67 5.93 -3.78 -8.26
CA ALA A 67 6.00 -2.89 -9.41
C ALA A 67 5.06 -1.67 -9.27
N ASN A 68 3.83 -1.89 -8.81
CA ASN A 68 2.84 -0.84 -8.58
C ASN A 68 3.30 0.11 -7.47
N ARG A 69 3.81 -0.41 -6.36
CA ARG A 69 4.38 0.37 -5.25
C ARG A 69 5.55 1.22 -5.73
N LYS A 70 6.49 0.62 -6.48
CA LYS A 70 7.63 1.34 -7.06
C LYS A 70 7.17 2.46 -7.99
N ARG A 71 6.18 2.19 -8.85
CA ARG A 71 5.60 3.18 -9.77
C ARG A 71 4.96 4.36 -9.02
N ARG A 72 4.18 4.09 -7.98
CA ARG A 72 3.57 5.14 -7.12
C ARG A 72 4.63 6.00 -6.47
N LEU A 73 5.66 5.38 -5.90
CA LEU A 73 6.78 6.09 -5.29
C LEU A 73 7.61 6.91 -6.30
N SER A 74 7.81 6.41 -7.52
CA SER A 74 8.53 7.14 -8.57
C SER A 74 7.72 8.27 -9.20
N GLY A 75 6.38 8.19 -9.15
CA GLY A 75 5.46 9.21 -9.67
C GLY A 75 5.30 10.42 -8.76
N VAL A 76 5.85 10.36 -7.54
CA VAL A 76 6.01 11.54 -6.68
C VAL A 76 7.38 12.13 -7.00
N PRO A 77 7.48 13.40 -7.45
CA PRO A 77 8.75 14.03 -7.73
C PRO A 77 9.72 13.83 -6.58
N VAL A 78 10.91 13.28 -6.89
CA VAL A 78 11.96 12.87 -5.94
C VAL A 78 12.41 14.01 -5.01
N THR A 79 11.97 15.24 -5.25
CA THR A 79 12.27 16.44 -4.45
C THR A 79 11.27 16.79 -3.34
N LEU A 80 10.11 16.11 -3.20
CA LEU A 80 9.13 16.51 -2.18
C LEU A 80 9.05 15.61 -0.93
N VAL A 81 9.32 14.30 -0.99
CA VAL A 81 9.21 13.42 0.20
C VAL A 81 10.49 13.38 1.05
N ALA A 82 11.63 13.73 0.46
CA ALA A 82 12.89 13.84 1.19
C ALA A 82 12.94 15.10 2.09
N ASN A 83 12.10 16.09 1.80
CA ASN A 83 12.08 17.39 2.47
C ASN A 83 10.79 17.63 3.27
N VAL A 84 10.04 16.58 3.64
CA VAL A 84 8.86 16.75 4.53
C VAL A 84 9.30 17.14 5.92
N ASP A 85 9.56 18.43 6.09
CA ASP A 85 9.78 19.06 7.38
C ASP A 85 8.43 19.50 7.94
N ASP A 86 7.67 18.56 8.50
CA ASP A 86 6.40 18.87 9.17
C ASP A 86 6.65 19.44 10.58
N ARG A 87 7.40 20.54 10.67
CA ARG A 87 7.60 21.31 11.91
C ARG A 87 6.43 22.24 12.23
N ARG A 88 5.31 22.12 11.51
CA ARG A 88 4.15 22.99 11.67
C ARG A 88 3.57 22.78 13.07
N GLY A 89 3.79 23.77 13.94
CA GLY A 89 3.27 23.77 15.32
C GLY A 89 4.17 23.12 16.38
N ILE A 90 5.45 22.84 16.11
CA ILE A 90 6.39 22.24 17.08
C ILE A 90 7.56 23.20 17.38
N GLU A 91 7.87 23.43 18.67
CA GLU A 91 9.06 24.17 19.10
C GLU A 91 10.31 23.29 19.02
N SER A 92 11.44 23.83 18.54
CA SER A 92 12.52 22.97 18.08
C SER A 92 13.30 22.25 19.20
N THR A 93 13.22 20.91 19.24
CA THR A 93 13.86 20.03 20.24
C THR A 93 14.40 18.74 19.61
N ALA A 94 15.07 17.87 20.40
CA ALA A 94 15.51 16.55 19.94
C ALA A 94 14.34 15.61 19.56
N GLU A 95 13.13 15.84 20.09
CA GLU A 95 11.91 15.11 19.74
C GLU A 95 11.46 15.41 18.30
N ASP A 96 11.90 16.52 17.71
CA ASP A 96 11.62 16.91 16.31
C ASP A 96 12.15 15.88 15.31
N HIS A 97 13.32 15.29 15.58
CA HIS A 97 13.98 14.42 14.61
C HIS A 97 13.28 13.06 14.51
N ASP A 98 12.76 12.54 15.63
CA ASP A 98 12.00 11.29 15.64
C ASP A 98 10.58 11.50 15.10
N HIS A 99 9.96 12.64 15.40
CA HIS A 99 8.70 13.05 14.76
C HIS A 99 8.84 13.12 13.24
N TYR A 100 9.86 13.81 12.74
CA TYR A 100 10.18 13.93 11.31
C TYR A 100 10.34 12.55 10.66
N LYS A 101 11.13 11.65 11.27
CA LYS A 101 11.34 10.30 10.74
C LYS A 101 10.04 9.51 10.65
N ARG A 102 9.18 9.61 11.68
CA ARG A 102 7.86 8.97 11.72
C ARG A 102 6.96 9.48 10.60
N VAL A 103 6.75 10.79 10.51
CA VAL A 103 5.88 11.41 9.48
C VAL A 103 6.36 11.04 8.08
N ARG A 104 7.66 11.11 7.84
CA ARG A 104 8.26 10.71 6.56
C ARG A 104 8.00 9.24 6.24
N ALA A 105 8.11 8.34 7.22
CA ALA A 105 7.80 6.92 7.02
C ALA A 105 6.32 6.71 6.68
N GLU A 106 5.42 7.36 7.40
CA GLU A 106 3.97 7.27 7.20
C GLU A 106 3.53 7.80 5.83
N ILE A 107 4.05 8.94 5.38
CA ILE A 107 3.76 9.50 4.06
C ILE A 107 4.23 8.57 2.95
N ARG A 108 5.45 8.03 3.08
CA ARG A 108 5.99 7.07 2.10
C ARG A 108 5.13 5.82 2.03
N GLU A 109 4.68 5.33 3.18
CA GLU A 109 3.78 4.19 3.26
C GLU A 109 2.41 4.50 2.62
N ALA A 110 1.82 5.65 2.91
CA ALA A 110 0.53 6.07 2.37
C ALA A 110 0.58 6.27 0.83
N ILE A 111 1.69 6.78 0.30
CA ILE A 111 1.92 6.84 -1.15
C ILE A 111 2.12 5.42 -1.71
N ALA A 112 2.91 4.59 -1.03
CA ALA A 112 3.22 3.25 -1.48
C ALA A 112 1.97 2.36 -1.51
N ASN A 113 1.06 2.43 -0.54
CA ASN A 113 -0.21 1.69 -0.55
C ASN A 113 -1.32 2.44 -1.32
N GLY A 114 -1.02 3.66 -1.81
CA GLY A 114 -1.93 4.48 -2.61
C GLY A 114 -3.11 5.05 -1.84
N SER A 115 -3.09 5.06 -0.50
CA SER A 115 -4.07 5.82 0.31
C SER A 115 -3.84 7.33 0.21
N LEU A 116 -2.62 7.75 -0.14
CA LEU A 116 -2.24 9.11 -0.45
C LEU A 116 -1.86 9.22 -1.93
N THR A 117 -2.67 9.97 -2.69
CA THR A 117 -2.37 10.27 -4.10
C THR A 117 -1.35 11.40 -4.22
N THR A 118 -0.70 11.54 -5.38
CA THR A 118 0.20 12.68 -5.65
C THR A 118 -0.52 14.03 -5.49
N ILE A 119 -1.80 14.12 -5.90
CA ILE A 119 -2.61 15.34 -5.80
C ILE A 119 -2.92 15.64 -4.32
N ALA A 120 -3.35 14.64 -3.55
CA ALA A 120 -3.61 14.82 -2.13
C ALA A 120 -2.34 15.18 -1.36
N TYR A 121 -1.20 14.60 -1.74
CA TYR A 121 0.10 14.96 -1.17
C TYR A 121 0.52 16.39 -1.52
N GLN A 122 0.29 16.85 -2.76
CA GLN A 122 0.50 18.25 -3.13
C GLN A 122 -0.39 19.18 -2.31
N TRP A 123 -1.65 18.79 -2.06
CA TRP A 123 -2.56 19.55 -1.21
C TRP A 123 -2.07 19.63 0.24
N TYR A 124 -1.64 18.51 0.82
CA TYR A 124 -0.97 18.48 2.14
C TYR A 124 0.26 19.39 2.20
N TRP A 125 1.07 19.40 1.13
CA TRP A 125 2.29 20.19 1.06
C TRP A 125 2.01 21.69 0.99
N THR A 126 0.96 22.10 0.28
CA THR A 126 0.64 23.52 0.08
C THR A 126 -0.19 24.14 1.19
N HIS A 127 -0.78 23.34 2.07
CA HIS A 127 -1.63 23.80 3.18
C HIS A 127 -0.89 23.64 4.51
N GLU A 128 -1.18 24.47 5.52
CA GLU A 128 -0.47 24.42 6.82
C GLU A 128 -1.02 23.36 7.80
N THR A 129 -1.77 22.37 7.31
CA THR A 129 -2.36 21.33 8.16
C THR A 129 -1.29 20.32 8.62
N PRO A 130 -1.15 20.06 9.93
CA PRO A 130 -0.27 19.02 10.46
C PRO A 130 -0.63 17.62 9.93
N TRP A 131 0.36 16.74 9.74
CA TRP A 131 0.15 15.40 9.18
C TRP A 131 -0.91 14.58 9.90
N ASP A 132 -0.91 14.59 11.24
CA ASP A 132 -1.85 13.80 12.03
C ASP A 132 -3.31 14.22 11.78
N GLU A 133 -3.56 15.52 11.61
CA GLU A 133 -4.87 16.07 11.26
C GLU A 133 -5.23 15.77 9.80
N PHE A 134 -4.27 15.99 8.89
CA PHE A 134 -4.46 15.69 7.47
C PHE A 134 -4.86 14.23 7.27
N LYS A 135 -4.14 13.32 7.92
CA LYS A 135 -4.32 11.87 7.84
C LYS A 135 -5.72 11.45 8.23
N LYS A 136 -6.23 11.98 9.33
CA LYS A 136 -7.56 11.67 9.87
C LYS A 136 -8.68 12.06 8.90
N ASN A 137 -8.49 13.16 8.17
CA ASN A 137 -9.54 13.75 7.35
C ASN A 137 -9.46 13.38 5.85
N ASN A 138 -8.29 12.95 5.36
CA ASN A 138 -8.02 12.89 3.91
C ASN A 138 -7.44 11.57 3.39
N LEU A 139 -6.97 10.65 4.25
CA LEU A 139 -6.55 9.34 3.74
C LEU A 139 -7.76 8.45 3.46
N GLY A 140 -7.77 7.84 2.28
CA GLY A 140 -8.78 6.84 1.93
C GLY A 140 -8.69 5.59 2.82
N PRO A 141 -9.76 4.77 2.88
CA PRO A 141 -9.78 3.55 3.67
C PRO A 141 -8.83 2.50 3.06
N ARG A 142 -7.61 2.40 3.58
CA ARG A 142 -6.67 1.32 3.30
C ARG A 142 -5.89 0.97 4.56
N GLU A 143 -5.72 -0.33 4.83
CA GLU A 143 -4.94 -0.77 5.99
C GLU A 143 -3.47 -0.30 5.86
N PRO A 144 -2.82 0.08 6.97
CA PRO A 144 -1.38 0.26 6.97
C PRO A 144 -0.70 -1.03 6.51
N MET A 145 0.39 -0.91 5.76
CA MET A 145 1.17 -2.04 5.31
C MET A 145 1.64 -2.82 6.54
N ARG A 146 1.28 -4.11 6.61
CA ARG A 146 1.86 -4.99 7.62
C ARG A 146 3.38 -4.99 7.42
N ALA A 147 4.11 -4.75 8.50
CA ALA A 147 5.57 -4.75 8.48
C ALA A 147 6.06 -6.04 7.81
N ILE A 148 6.90 -5.88 6.79
CA ILE A 148 7.55 -7.01 6.15
C ILE A 148 8.54 -7.54 7.19
N ALA A 149 8.21 -8.65 7.86
CA ALA A 149 9.21 -9.40 8.61
C ALA A 149 10.34 -9.72 7.62
N SER A 150 11.53 -9.21 7.93
CA SER A 150 12.75 -9.38 7.14
C SER A 150 13.33 -10.77 7.34
#